data_AF-A0A9E6SIZ0-F1
#
_entry.id   AF-A0A9E6SIZ0-F1
#
_cell.length_a   1.000
_cell.length_b   1.000
_cell.length_c   1.000
_cell.angle_alpha   90.00
_cell.angle_beta   90.00
_cell.angle_gamma   90.00
#
_symmetry.space_group_name_H-M   'P 1'
#
loop_
_entity.id
_entity.type
_entity.pdbx_description
1 polymer ?
#
loop_
_entity_poly.entity_id
_entity_poly.type
_entity_poly.pdbx_seq_one_letter_code
_entity_poly.pdbx_strand_id
1 'polypeptide(L)'
;MNRRAFLTQAASVAAIGATSPLIFANEPKNLSTTERFKSEFAAAAAKNPYLTPLKGAAGDLTCDTLAVEGKLPRELSGRFYRNGPANFERGNERYQHWFDGDGMVQQFTFDGSRVSHRGRYVRTEKYLAEQAAGEFLVPAFGTSIRPKRRVLGPDSMNTA
;
A
#
# COMPACT_ATOMS: atom_id res chain seq x y z
N MET A 1 46.35 23.95 -28.24
CA MET A 1 45.35 23.20 -27.43
C MET A 1 45.51 21.72 -27.73
N ASN A 2 46.04 20.95 -26.77
CA ASN A 2 46.63 19.63 -27.01
C ASN A 2 45.57 18.52 -26.83
N ARG A 3 45.17 17.86 -27.93
CA ARG A 3 44.03 16.91 -27.99
C ARG A 3 44.17 15.72 -27.04
N ARG A 4 45.40 15.43 -26.59
CA ARG A 4 45.72 14.35 -25.65
C ARG A 4 45.35 14.67 -24.20
N ALA A 5 45.32 15.93 -23.78
CA ALA A 5 44.99 16.30 -22.40
C ALA A 5 43.50 16.21 -22.08
N PHE A 6 42.63 16.37 -23.09
CA PHE A 6 41.18 16.33 -22.93
C PHE A 6 40.66 14.92 -22.62
N LEU A 7 41.23 13.87 -23.24
CA LEU A 7 40.85 12.49 -22.98
C LEU A 7 41.28 12.02 -21.59
N THR A 8 42.39 12.54 -21.05
CA THR A 8 42.86 12.17 -19.70
C THR A 8 42.00 12.81 -18.60
N GLN A 9 41.40 13.98 -18.83
CA GLN A 9 40.44 14.59 -17.90
C GLN A 9 39.03 13.99 -18.01
N ALA A 10 38.65 13.47 -19.17
CA ALA A 10 37.36 12.78 -19.33
C ALA A 10 37.31 11.41 -18.61
N ALA A 11 38.46 10.76 -18.41
CA ALA A 11 38.54 9.46 -17.73
C ALA A 11 38.41 9.55 -16.20
N SER A 12 38.65 10.72 -15.58
CA SER A 12 38.61 10.90 -14.13
C SER A 12 37.27 11.39 -13.56
N VAL A 13 36.26 11.63 -14.41
CA VAL A 13 34.89 11.98 -13.99
C VAL A 13 33.94 10.76 -13.98
N ALA A 14 34.40 9.57 -14.36
CA ALA A 14 33.60 8.34 -14.35
C ALA A 14 33.59 7.60 -12.98
N ALA A 15 34.01 8.25 -11.88
CA ALA A 15 34.18 7.62 -10.58
C ALA A 15 33.16 8.05 -9.49
N ILE A 16 32.13 8.83 -9.82
CA ILE A 16 31.06 9.19 -8.86
C ILE A 16 29.69 8.96 -9.51
N GLY A 17 29.28 7.70 -9.58
CA GLY A 17 27.97 7.31 -10.11
C GLY A 17 27.60 5.84 -9.88
N ALA A 18 28.37 5.11 -9.06
CA ALA A 18 28.08 3.73 -8.68
C ALA A 18 27.84 3.65 -7.17
N THR A 19 26.87 4.40 -6.65
CA THR A 19 26.34 4.10 -5.33
C THR A 19 25.47 2.85 -5.42
N SER A 20 26.16 1.71 -5.26
CA SER A 20 25.68 0.42 -4.75
C SER A 20 24.90 -0.53 -5.69
N PRO A 21 25.58 -1.49 -6.34
CA PRO A 21 25.02 -2.82 -6.58
C PRO A 21 25.20 -3.77 -5.36
N LEU A 22 25.81 -3.31 -4.26
CA LEU A 22 26.24 -4.18 -3.15
C LEU A 22 25.17 -4.53 -2.10
N ILE A 23 23.90 -4.15 -2.27
CA ILE A 23 22.84 -4.51 -1.31
C ILE A 23 22.13 -5.84 -1.65
N PHE A 24 22.30 -6.40 -2.85
CA PHE A 24 21.62 -7.65 -3.23
C PHE A 24 22.39 -8.94 -2.86
N ALA A 25 23.57 -8.85 -2.26
CA ALA A 25 24.44 -10.01 -2.06
C ALA A 25 23.99 -10.98 -0.94
N ASN A 26 22.96 -10.64 -0.15
CA ASN A 26 22.49 -11.48 0.95
C ASN A 26 20.98 -11.76 0.93
N GLU A 27 20.36 -11.72 -0.26
CA GLU A 27 18.95 -12.04 -0.42
C GLU A 27 18.68 -13.55 -0.23
N PRO A 28 17.67 -13.93 0.57
CA PRO A 28 17.22 -15.31 0.61
C PRO A 28 16.69 -15.69 -0.78
N LYS A 29 17.37 -16.61 -1.45
CA LYS A 29 17.02 -17.07 -2.82
C LYS A 29 15.64 -17.75 -2.93
N ASN A 30 14.91 -17.91 -1.82
CA ASN A 30 13.66 -18.67 -1.75
C ASN A 30 12.39 -17.80 -1.50
N LEU A 31 12.50 -16.47 -1.45
CA LEU A 31 11.32 -15.61 -1.28
C LEU A 31 10.62 -15.31 -2.61
N SER A 32 9.30 -15.37 -2.60
CA SER A 32 8.47 -14.86 -3.69
C SER A 32 8.62 -13.34 -3.85
N THR A 33 8.26 -12.81 -5.03
CA THR A 33 8.38 -11.37 -5.32
C THR A 33 7.56 -10.52 -4.35
N THR A 34 6.38 -11.00 -3.93
CA THR A 34 5.48 -10.33 -2.98
C THR A 34 6.04 -10.33 -1.55
N GLU A 35 6.69 -11.41 -1.12
CA GLU A 35 7.38 -11.48 0.18
C GLU A 35 8.60 -10.54 0.23
N ARG A 36 9.39 -10.52 -0.83
CA ARG A 36 10.54 -9.59 -0.96
C ARG A 36 10.06 -8.15 -0.91
N PHE A 37 9.04 -7.82 -1.69
CA PHE A 37 8.47 -6.48 -1.73
C PHE A 37 7.92 -6.04 -0.37
N LYS A 38 7.35 -6.95 0.42
CA LYS A 38 6.92 -6.64 1.79
C LYS A 38 8.07 -6.12 2.65
N SER A 39 9.22 -6.81 2.63
CA SER A 39 10.42 -6.41 3.36
C SER A 39 10.96 -5.06 2.88
N GLU A 40 11.05 -4.87 1.56
CA GLU A 40 11.50 -3.63 0.94
C GLU A 40 10.57 -2.45 1.30
N PHE A 41 9.26 -2.66 1.23
CA PHE A 41 8.26 -1.66 1.60
C PHE A 41 8.39 -1.28 3.08
N ALA A 42 8.59 -2.25 3.97
CA ALA A 42 8.78 -1.97 5.40
C ALA A 42 10.03 -1.09 5.64
N ALA A 43 11.15 -1.43 5.00
CA ALA A 43 12.38 -0.66 5.07
C ALA A 43 12.22 0.76 4.48
N ALA A 44 11.47 0.90 3.38
CA ALA A 44 11.19 2.19 2.75
C ALA A 44 10.24 3.04 3.61
N ALA A 45 9.17 2.44 4.14
CA ALA A 45 8.18 3.13 4.97
C ALA A 45 8.72 3.58 6.32
N ALA A 46 9.82 2.98 6.80
CA ALA A 46 10.55 3.47 7.97
C ALA A 46 11.30 4.78 7.71
N LYS A 47 11.69 5.05 6.45
CA LYS A 47 12.47 6.23 6.05
C LYS A 47 11.63 7.30 5.35
N ASN A 48 10.47 6.92 4.80
CA ASN A 48 9.62 7.79 4.00
C ASN A 48 8.20 7.90 4.60
N PRO A 49 7.86 9.00 5.29
CA PRO A 49 6.55 9.22 5.88
C PRO A 49 5.39 9.17 4.87
N TYR A 50 5.63 9.49 3.59
CA TYR A 50 4.60 9.47 2.54
C TYR A 50 4.05 8.05 2.26
N LEU A 51 4.75 7.00 2.71
CA LEU A 51 4.29 5.61 2.57
C LEU A 51 3.40 5.16 3.73
N THR A 52 3.25 5.96 4.78
CA THR A 52 2.42 5.62 5.95
C THR A 52 0.97 5.26 5.58
N PRO A 53 0.27 6.01 4.69
CA PRO A 53 -1.09 5.65 4.29
C PRO A 53 -1.20 4.29 3.59
N LEU A 54 -0.12 3.83 2.95
CA LEU A 54 -0.08 2.54 2.26
C LEU A 54 0.18 1.37 3.20
N LYS A 55 0.45 1.58 4.49
CA LYS A 55 0.50 0.48 5.47
C LYS A 55 -0.86 -0.22 5.62
N GLY A 56 -1.95 0.51 5.41
CA GLY A 56 -3.31 0.00 5.54
C GLY A 56 -3.80 -0.04 7.00
N ALA A 57 -5.01 -0.57 7.18
CA ALA A 57 -5.65 -0.82 8.46
C ALA A 57 -5.65 -2.32 8.76
N ALA A 58 -5.59 -2.69 10.05
CA ALA A 58 -5.62 -4.09 10.46
C ALA A 58 -7.04 -4.70 10.48
N GLY A 59 -8.07 -3.85 10.42
CA GLY A 59 -9.46 -4.25 10.58
C GLY A 59 -10.41 -3.06 10.44
N ASP A 60 -11.68 -3.29 10.76
CA ASP A 60 -12.70 -2.24 10.78
C ASP A 60 -12.34 -1.16 11.82
N LEU A 61 -12.60 0.10 11.48
CA LEU A 61 -12.23 1.27 12.29
C LEU A 61 -13.47 1.90 12.93
N THR A 62 -13.40 2.25 14.21
CA THR A 62 -14.48 2.98 14.90
C THR A 62 -13.88 4.04 15.81
N CYS A 63 -14.34 5.28 15.67
CA CYS A 63 -13.99 6.38 16.54
C CYS A 63 -15.26 7.22 16.79
N ASP A 64 -15.79 7.16 18.01
CA ASP A 64 -17.05 7.84 18.35
C ASP A 64 -16.90 9.36 18.42
N THR A 65 -15.69 9.87 18.65
CA THR A 65 -15.40 11.30 18.70
C THR A 65 -13.97 11.55 18.23
N LEU A 66 -13.84 12.22 17.09
CA LEU A 66 -12.57 12.70 16.58
C LEU A 66 -12.17 14.00 17.27
N ALA A 67 -10.86 14.17 17.47
CA ALA A 67 -10.30 15.46 17.85
C ALA A 67 -10.48 16.46 16.70
N VAL A 68 -10.97 17.65 17.01
CA VAL A 68 -11.20 18.73 16.05
C VAL A 68 -10.35 19.93 16.46
N GLU A 69 -9.48 20.38 15.56
CA GLU A 69 -8.77 21.64 15.69
C GLU A 69 -9.58 22.74 15.00
N GLY A 70 -9.78 23.86 15.68
CA GLY A 70 -10.63 24.96 15.21
C GLY A 70 -12.11 24.79 15.60
N LYS A 71 -13.03 25.29 14.76
CA LYS A 71 -14.47 25.32 15.04
C LYS A 71 -15.26 24.68 13.90
N LEU A 72 -16.02 23.64 14.22
CA LEU A 72 -16.93 23.01 13.26
C LEU A 72 -18.10 23.96 12.94
N PRO A 73 -18.44 24.20 11.66
CA PRO A 73 -19.66 24.92 11.30
C PRO A 73 -20.89 24.19 11.84
N ARG A 74 -21.80 24.91 12.51
CA ARG A 74 -22.99 24.29 13.14
C ARG A 74 -23.95 23.73 12.09
N GLU A 75 -23.91 24.32 10.90
CA GLU A 75 -24.72 23.98 9.74
C GLU A 75 -24.20 22.72 9.03
N LEU A 76 -22.95 22.30 9.29
CA LEU A 76 -22.38 21.08 8.74
C LEU A 76 -22.91 19.86 9.51
N SER A 77 -24.04 19.35 9.02
CA SER A 77 -24.67 18.14 9.51
C SER A 77 -24.88 17.16 8.36
N GLY A 78 -24.40 15.94 8.51
CA GLY A 78 -24.48 14.94 7.45
C GLY A 78 -23.40 13.88 7.54
N ARG A 79 -23.26 13.13 6.44
CA ARG A 79 -22.31 12.03 6.32
C ARG A 79 -21.48 12.20 5.06
N PHE A 80 -20.17 12.12 5.22
CA PHE A 80 -19.22 12.09 4.11
C PHE A 80 -18.65 10.69 3.96
N TYR A 81 -18.76 10.15 2.75
CA TYR A 81 -18.30 8.81 2.42
C TYR A 81 -17.09 8.86 1.47
N ARG A 82 -16.11 7.99 1.71
CA ARG A 82 -14.99 7.73 0.80
C ARG A 82 -14.76 6.23 0.67
N ASN A 83 -14.44 5.77 -0.53
CA ASN A 83 -13.91 4.43 -0.75
C ASN A 83 -12.41 4.51 -1.03
N GLY A 84 -11.67 3.45 -0.71
CA GLY A 84 -10.26 3.32 -1.06
C GLY A 84 -9.64 2.03 -0.52
N PRO A 85 -8.47 1.66 -1.04
CA PRO A 85 -7.74 0.48 -0.62
C PRO A 85 -7.22 0.67 0.82
N ALA A 86 -7.37 -0.37 1.64
CA ALA A 86 -7.05 -0.32 3.06
C ALA A 86 -6.33 -1.57 3.59
N ASN A 87 -6.29 -2.70 2.90
CA ASN A 87 -5.42 -3.82 3.29
C ASN A 87 -4.54 -4.26 2.12
N PHE A 88 -3.22 -4.18 2.29
CA PHE A 88 -2.24 -4.53 1.26
C PHE A 88 -1.45 -5.79 1.59
N GLU A 89 -1.66 -6.39 2.76
CA GLU A 89 -0.84 -7.48 3.28
C GLU A 89 -1.69 -8.64 3.77
N ARG A 90 -1.26 -9.86 3.44
CA ARG A 90 -1.80 -11.11 3.99
C ARG A 90 -0.67 -12.10 4.17
N GLY A 91 -0.57 -12.70 5.36
CA GLY A 91 0.55 -13.56 5.70
C GLY A 91 1.89 -12.84 5.51
N ASN A 92 2.81 -13.47 4.77
CA ASN A 92 4.13 -12.91 4.46
C ASN A 92 4.16 -12.09 3.17
N GLU A 93 3.03 -11.96 2.48
CA GLU A 93 2.95 -11.31 1.17
C GLU A 93 2.38 -9.89 1.27
N ARG A 94 2.80 -9.04 0.32
CA ARG A 94 2.28 -7.69 0.14
C ARG A 94 1.99 -7.40 -1.34
N TYR A 95 0.88 -6.74 -1.62
CA TYR A 95 0.59 -6.22 -2.95
C TYR A 95 1.57 -5.10 -3.34
N GLN A 96 1.99 -5.12 -4.61
CA GLN A 96 2.97 -4.18 -5.17
C GLN A 96 2.34 -2.88 -5.63
N HIS A 97 1.07 -2.92 -6.03
CA HIS A 97 0.36 -1.75 -6.55
C HIS A 97 -0.66 -1.21 -5.55
N TRP A 98 -0.72 0.11 -5.42
CA TRP A 98 -1.62 0.79 -4.50
C TRP A 98 -3.12 0.59 -4.77
N PHE A 99 -3.53 0.07 -5.95
CA PHE A 99 -4.94 -0.22 -6.26
C PHE A 99 -5.36 -1.63 -5.84
N ASP A 100 -4.42 -2.49 -5.48
CA ASP A 100 -4.70 -3.90 -5.25
C ASP A 100 -5.21 -4.17 -3.82
N GLY A 101 -5.10 -3.19 -2.92
CA GLY A 101 -5.51 -3.37 -1.54
C GLY A 101 -7.02 -3.52 -1.40
N ASP A 102 -7.45 -4.37 -0.46
CA ASP A 102 -8.87 -4.59 -0.18
C ASP A 102 -9.55 -3.29 0.25
N GLY A 103 -10.71 -3.02 -0.33
CA GLY A 103 -11.45 -1.78 -0.20
C GLY A 103 -12.09 -1.60 1.16
N MET A 104 -12.04 -0.36 1.65
CA MET A 104 -12.74 0.08 2.84
C MET A 104 -13.56 1.32 2.53
N VAL A 105 -14.84 1.25 2.87
CA VAL A 105 -15.70 2.43 2.90
C VAL A 105 -15.51 3.13 4.24
N GLN A 106 -15.17 4.40 4.18
CA GLN A 106 -15.02 5.28 5.32
C GLN A 106 -16.17 6.28 5.37
N GLN A 107 -16.72 6.46 6.57
CA GLN A 107 -17.81 7.39 6.86
C GLN A 107 -17.35 8.36 7.95
N PHE A 108 -17.48 9.65 7.67
CA PHE A 108 -17.39 10.72 8.67
C PHE A 108 -18.80 11.26 8.91
N THR A 109 -19.24 11.29 10.16
CA THR A 109 -20.56 11.82 10.53
C THR A 109 -20.37 13.11 11.30
N PHE A 110 -21.00 14.17 10.82
CA PHE A 110 -21.00 15.50 11.42
C PHE A 110 -22.38 15.77 12.01
N ASP A 111 -22.43 16.18 13.28
CA ASP A 111 -23.69 16.54 13.97
C ASP A 111 -23.78 18.04 14.34
N GLY A 112 -22.90 18.87 13.76
CA GLY A 112 -22.78 20.30 14.06
C GLY A 112 -22.01 20.61 15.36
N SER A 113 -21.64 19.60 16.15
CA SER A 113 -20.85 19.76 17.39
C SER A 113 -19.68 18.77 17.51
N ARG A 114 -19.80 17.62 16.87
CA ARG A 114 -18.88 16.50 16.95
C ARG A 114 -18.75 15.84 15.57
N VAL A 115 -17.60 15.21 15.38
CA VAL A 115 -17.34 14.32 14.24
C VAL A 115 -17.06 12.92 14.75
N SER A 116 -17.69 11.91 14.16
CA SER A 116 -17.37 10.49 14.39
C SER A 116 -16.94 9.82 13.09
N HIS A 117 -16.14 8.76 13.21
CA HIS A 117 -15.62 8.00 12.07
C HIS A 117 -15.92 6.51 12.19
N ARG A 118 -16.25 5.91 11.04
CA ARG A 118 -16.35 4.46 10.87
C ARG A 118 -15.69 4.06 9.56
N GLY A 119 -14.79 3.09 9.59
CA GLY A 119 -14.26 2.41 8.41
C GLY A 119 -14.70 0.95 8.40
N ARG A 120 -15.27 0.46 7.29
CA ARG A 120 -15.68 -0.94 7.15
C ARG A 120 -15.11 -1.52 5.86
N TYR A 121 -14.44 -2.66 5.95
CA TYR A 121 -14.03 -3.40 4.76
C TYR A 121 -15.25 -3.83 3.95
N VAL A 122 -15.17 -3.64 2.63
CA VAL A 122 -16.17 -4.19 1.72
C VAL A 122 -16.01 -5.70 1.72
N ARG A 123 -17.11 -6.41 2.02
CA ARG A 123 -17.12 -7.87 2.13
C ARG A 123 -17.22 -8.53 0.75
N THR A 124 -16.26 -8.23 -0.13
CA THR A 124 -16.16 -8.87 -1.44
C THR A 124 -15.89 -10.37 -1.28
N GLU A 125 -16.25 -11.15 -2.30
CA GLU A 125 -16.00 -12.60 -2.32
C GLU A 125 -14.49 -12.90 -2.18
N LYS A 126 -13.64 -12.07 -2.80
CA LYS A 126 -12.19 -12.10 -2.66
C LYS A 126 -11.77 -11.85 -1.21
N TYR A 127 -12.17 -10.72 -0.62
CA TYR A 127 -11.77 -10.34 0.74
C TYR A 127 -12.14 -11.42 1.76
N LEU A 128 -13.37 -11.94 1.70
CA LEU A 128 -13.84 -12.96 2.64
C LEU A 128 -13.04 -14.26 2.52
N ALA A 129 -12.75 -14.72 1.30
CA ALA A 129 -11.99 -15.94 1.09
C ALA A 129 -10.53 -15.80 1.52
N GLU A 130 -9.88 -14.69 1.17
CA GLU A 130 -8.48 -14.43 1.55
C GLU A 130 -8.33 -14.14 3.05
N GLN A 131 -9.35 -13.53 3.68
CA GLN A 131 -9.40 -13.37 5.13
C GLN A 131 -9.51 -14.72 5.84
N ALA A 132 -10.32 -15.64 5.33
CA ALA A 132 -10.45 -16.98 5.89
C ALA A 132 -9.19 -17.81 5.68
N ALA A 133 -8.51 -17.67 4.54
CA ALA A 133 -7.28 -18.40 4.22
C ALA A 133 -6.04 -17.82 4.91
N GLY A 134 -6.03 -16.52 5.22
CA GLY A 134 -4.85 -15.82 5.78
C GLY A 134 -3.76 -15.53 4.74
N GLU A 135 -4.04 -15.71 3.46
CA GLU A 135 -3.12 -15.54 2.33
C GLU A 135 -3.86 -14.99 1.09
N PHE A 136 -3.12 -14.49 0.11
CA PHE A 136 -3.71 -14.11 -1.16
C PHE A 136 -4.05 -15.34 -2.02
N LEU A 137 -5.21 -15.30 -2.67
CA LEU A 137 -5.76 -16.44 -3.41
C LEU A 137 -5.86 -16.16 -4.92
N VAL A 138 -6.02 -14.89 -5.30
CA VAL A 138 -6.22 -14.45 -6.70
C VAL A 138 -5.33 -13.24 -7.04
N PRO A 139 -4.88 -13.10 -8.30
CA PRO A 139 -4.17 -11.91 -8.75
C PRO A 139 -5.03 -10.66 -8.65
N ALA A 140 -4.35 -9.51 -8.58
CA ALA A 140 -4.95 -8.19 -8.58
C ALA A 140 -4.49 -7.40 -9.83
N PHE A 141 -4.82 -6.12 -9.91
CA PHE A 141 -4.53 -5.30 -11.08
C PHE A 141 -3.03 -5.19 -11.36
N GLY A 142 -2.23 -4.85 -10.34
CA GLY A 142 -0.79 -4.58 -10.50
C GLY A 142 0.12 -5.61 -9.83
N THR A 143 -0.44 -6.61 -9.16
CA THR A 143 0.33 -7.65 -8.47
C THR A 143 -0.01 -9.02 -9.03
N SER A 144 0.97 -9.62 -9.68
CA SER A 144 0.92 -10.99 -10.14
C SER A 144 1.20 -11.94 -8.97
N ILE A 145 0.20 -12.75 -8.61
CA ILE A 145 0.38 -13.91 -7.74
C ILE A 145 -0.09 -15.16 -8.48
N ARG A 146 0.48 -16.31 -8.14
CA ARG A 146 0.00 -17.59 -8.68
C ARG A 146 -1.39 -17.86 -8.09
N PRO A 147 -2.46 -17.95 -8.90
CA PRO A 147 -3.81 -18.15 -8.38
C PRO A 147 -3.91 -19.49 -7.67
N LYS A 148 -4.39 -19.47 -6.43
CA LYS A 148 -4.77 -20.65 -5.62
C LYS A 148 -6.28 -20.91 -5.65
N ARG A 149 -7.02 -19.97 -6.22
CA ARG A 149 -8.46 -20.03 -6.47
C ARG A 149 -8.77 -19.75 -7.93
N ARG A 150 -9.80 -20.39 -8.46
CA ARG A 150 -10.27 -20.16 -9.83
C ARG A 150 -10.87 -18.75 -9.96
N VAL A 151 -10.40 -17.99 -10.94
CA VAL A 151 -10.97 -16.70 -11.33
C VAL A 151 -12.10 -16.95 -12.33
N LEU A 152 -13.34 -16.62 -11.97
CA LEU A 152 -14.51 -16.86 -12.81
C LEU A 152 -14.92 -15.62 -13.60
N GLY A 153 -14.56 -14.43 -13.10
CA GLY A 153 -14.87 -13.15 -13.71
C GLY A 153 -14.34 -11.99 -12.87
N PRO A 154 -14.74 -10.75 -13.19
CA PRO A 154 -14.28 -9.55 -12.50
C PRO A 154 -14.52 -9.58 -10.98
N ASP A 155 -15.68 -10.09 -10.54
CA ASP A 155 -16.03 -10.16 -9.12
C ASP A 155 -15.10 -11.06 -8.30
N SER A 156 -14.51 -12.10 -8.93
CA SER A 156 -13.56 -12.99 -8.28
C SER A 156 -12.25 -12.29 -7.87
N MET A 157 -11.91 -11.16 -8.51
CA MET A 157 -10.72 -10.36 -8.21
C MET A 157 -11.08 -8.97 -7.68
N ASN A 158 -12.36 -8.70 -7.44
CA ASN A 158 -12.80 -7.38 -7.05
C ASN A 158 -12.29 -7.02 -5.65
N THR A 159 -11.58 -5.89 -5.56
CA THR A 159 -11.02 -5.37 -4.32
C THR A 159 -12.00 -4.52 -3.55
N ALA A 160 -13.00 -3.87 -4.17
CA ALA A 160 -13.89 -2.92 -3.50
C ALA A 160 -15.30 -2.80 -4.10
#